data_AF-A0A8H3M1M6-F1
#
_entry.id   AF-A0A8H3M1M6-F1
#
_cell.length_a   1.000
_cell.length_b   1.000
_cell.length_c   1.000
_cell.angle_alpha   90.00
_cell.angle_beta   90.00
_cell.angle_gamma   90.00
#
_symmetry.space_group_name_H-M   'P 1'
#
loop_
_entity.id
_entity.type
_entity.pdbx_description
1 polymer ?
#
loop_
_entity_poly.entity_id
_entity_poly.type
_entity_poly.pdbx_seq_one_letter_code
_entity_poly.pdbx_strand_id
1 'polypeptide(L)'
;MSEEKGNTLSEKEKALAGLPYLASSEELINERFKAKEILYKYNNSKPGRVNSEEDRERDNMIRKLLGSVGKNVKVKPPFYCDYGYNIHVGDYYNPILKSRRSFPIKIGNDVWIGGGAIICPGVTIGDGVTVGAGSVIFRHM
;
A
#
# COMPACT_ATOMS: atom_id res chain seq x y z
N MET A 1 -45.79 -0.89 7.72
CA MET A 1 -44.59 -1.64 7.29
C MET A 1 -43.50 -0.63 7.04
N SER A 2 -42.58 -0.52 7.98
CA SER A 2 -41.41 0.35 7.92
C SER A 2 -40.43 -0.18 6.87
N GLU A 3 -40.12 0.64 5.86
CA GLU A 3 -39.08 0.36 4.87
C GLU A 3 -37.71 0.30 5.58
N GLU A 4 -37.11 -0.88 5.63
CA GLU A 4 -35.71 -1.04 5.99
C GLU A 4 -34.85 -0.38 4.90
N LYS A 5 -34.26 0.78 5.22
CA LYS A 5 -33.15 1.34 4.45
C LYS A 5 -31.96 0.39 4.57
N GLY A 6 -31.92 -0.63 3.71
CA GLY A 6 -30.76 -1.50 3.54
C GLY A 6 -29.55 -0.64 3.20
N ASN A 7 -28.58 -0.59 4.10
CA ASN A 7 -27.36 0.20 3.94
C ASN A 7 -26.52 -0.44 2.83
N THR A 8 -26.69 0.01 1.59
CA THR A 8 -25.92 -0.47 0.44
C THR A 8 -24.46 -0.04 0.61
N LEU A 9 -23.55 -1.01 0.76
CA LEU A 9 -22.10 -0.78 0.85
C LEU A 9 -21.60 0.06 -0.33
N SER A 10 -20.66 0.99 -0.07
CA SER A 10 -19.97 1.74 -1.13
C SER A 10 -19.08 0.81 -1.96
N GLU A 11 -18.68 1.26 -3.16
CA GLU A 11 -17.77 0.48 -4.01
C GLU A 11 -16.39 0.28 -3.36
N LYS A 12 -15.93 1.25 -2.57
CA LYS A 12 -14.74 1.10 -1.74
C LYS A 12 -14.93 0.07 -0.63
N GLU A 13 -16.07 0.08 0.07
CA GLU A 13 -16.34 -0.90 1.12
C GLU A 13 -16.40 -2.32 0.55
N LYS A 14 -16.99 -2.48 -0.64
CA LYS A 14 -16.96 -3.75 -1.39
C LYS A 14 -15.53 -4.16 -1.76
N ALA A 15 -14.73 -3.24 -2.28
CA ALA A 15 -13.32 -3.50 -2.62
C ALA A 15 -12.50 -3.94 -1.40
N LEU A 16 -12.63 -3.24 -0.28
CA LEU A 16 -11.98 -3.57 1.00
C LEU A 16 -12.52 -4.87 1.61
N ALA A 17 -13.75 -5.27 1.28
CA ALA A 17 -14.35 -6.53 1.70
C ALA A 17 -14.09 -7.68 0.71
N GLY A 18 -13.32 -7.46 -0.37
CA GLY A 18 -13.06 -8.48 -1.40
C GLY A 18 -14.32 -8.93 -2.13
N LEU A 19 -15.35 -8.09 -2.19
CA LEU A 19 -16.59 -8.32 -2.92
C LEU A 19 -16.46 -7.75 -4.34
N PRO A 20 -17.24 -8.25 -5.34
CA PRO A 20 -17.30 -7.61 -6.65
C PRO A 20 -17.66 -6.12 -6.53
N TYR A 21 -16.87 -5.27 -7.20
CA TYR A 21 -17.00 -3.82 -7.14
C TYR A 21 -16.72 -3.18 -8.50
N LEU A 22 -17.20 -1.96 -8.70
CA LEU A 22 -16.96 -1.15 -9.89
C LEU A 22 -15.69 -0.30 -9.68
N ALA A 23 -14.57 -0.77 -10.22
CA ALA A 23 -13.28 -0.06 -10.15
C ALA A 23 -13.28 1.31 -10.86
N SER A 24 -14.24 1.54 -11.77
CA SER A 24 -14.47 2.82 -12.45
C SER A 24 -15.45 3.75 -11.71
N SER A 25 -15.83 3.43 -10.47
CA SER A 25 -16.59 4.36 -9.65
C SER A 25 -15.80 5.63 -9.39
N GLU A 26 -16.51 6.76 -9.29
CA GLU A 26 -15.91 8.08 -9.07
C GLU A 26 -15.09 8.12 -7.77
N GLU A 27 -15.57 7.46 -6.72
CA GLU A 27 -14.86 7.29 -5.44
C GLU A 27 -13.46 6.70 -5.66
N LEU A 28 -13.38 5.53 -6.32
CA LEU A 28 -12.12 4.82 -6.54
C LEU A 28 -11.22 5.49 -7.59
N ILE A 29 -11.80 6.23 -8.55
CA ILE A 29 -11.02 7.06 -9.48
C ILE A 29 -10.35 8.21 -8.73
N ASN A 30 -11.10 8.92 -7.90
CA ASN A 30 -10.61 10.06 -7.12
C ASN A 30 -9.51 9.63 -6.14
N GLU A 31 -9.63 8.45 -5.53
CA GLU A 31 -8.58 7.90 -4.66
C GLU A 31 -7.30 7.56 -5.44
N ARG A 32 -7.41 6.92 -6.62
CA ARG A 32 -6.25 6.66 -7.47
C ARG A 32 -5.58 7.94 -7.94
N PHE A 33 -6.37 8.98 -8.23
CA PHE A 33 -5.83 10.28 -8.61
C PHE A 33 -4.97 10.89 -7.48
N LYS A 34 -5.49 10.91 -6.25
CA LYS A 34 -4.73 11.37 -5.07
C LYS A 34 -3.44 10.59 -4.87
N ALA A 35 -3.49 9.26 -4.99
CA ALA A 35 -2.29 8.41 -4.88
C ALA A 35 -1.26 8.76 -5.97
N LYS A 36 -1.71 8.93 -7.22
CA LYS A 36 -0.85 9.32 -8.35
C LYS A 36 -0.20 10.69 -8.15
N GLU A 37 -0.90 11.66 -7.59
CA GLU A 37 -0.31 12.99 -7.30
C GLU A 37 0.83 12.89 -6.28
N ILE A 38 0.64 12.11 -5.21
CA ILE A 38 1.68 11.89 -4.19
C ILE A 38 2.86 11.15 -4.83
N LEU A 39 2.60 10.08 -5.58
CA LEU A 39 3.62 9.29 -6.26
C LEU A 39 4.41 10.12 -7.29
N TYR A 40 3.73 11.00 -8.03
CA TYR A 40 4.39 11.88 -8.98
C TYR A 40 5.36 12.81 -8.27
N LYS A 41 4.94 13.46 -7.19
CA LYS A 41 5.81 14.33 -6.38
C LYS A 41 6.96 13.54 -5.75
N TYR A 42 6.67 12.38 -5.18
CA TYR A 42 7.66 11.52 -4.55
C TYR A 42 8.73 11.06 -5.55
N ASN A 43 8.32 10.55 -6.72
CA ASN A 43 9.23 10.02 -7.74
C ASN A 43 10.09 11.10 -8.42
N ASN A 44 9.59 12.34 -8.49
CA ASN A 44 10.32 13.47 -9.07
C ASN A 44 10.99 14.39 -8.04
N SER A 45 10.94 14.04 -6.74
CA SER A 45 11.56 14.83 -5.67
C SER A 45 13.09 14.79 -5.74
N LYS A 46 13.75 15.86 -5.28
CA LYS A 46 15.22 15.98 -5.31
C LYS A 46 15.90 14.92 -4.44
N PRO A 47 17.02 14.32 -4.89
CA PRO A 47 17.80 13.40 -4.08
C PRO A 47 18.36 14.10 -2.84
N GLY A 48 17.82 13.77 -1.67
CA GLY A 48 18.37 14.15 -0.37
C GLY A 48 19.42 13.17 0.14
N ARG A 49 20.38 13.67 0.93
CA ARG A 49 21.22 12.82 1.78
C ARG A 49 20.38 12.27 2.93
N VAL A 50 20.82 11.17 3.53
CA VAL A 50 20.15 10.60 4.71
C VAL A 50 20.02 11.68 5.79
N ASN A 51 18.82 11.81 6.37
CA ASN A 51 18.45 12.82 7.37
C ASN A 51 18.39 14.28 6.87
N SER A 52 18.49 14.54 5.55
CA SER A 52 18.23 15.86 5.00
C SER A 52 16.73 16.18 4.97
N GLU A 53 16.38 17.44 4.69
CA GLU A 53 14.98 17.86 4.60
C GLU A 53 14.24 17.09 3.50
N GLU A 54 14.88 16.85 2.37
CA GLU A 54 14.31 16.09 1.26
C GLU A 54 14.07 14.60 1.63
N ASP A 55 14.93 14.00 2.47
CA ASP A 55 14.71 12.63 2.97
C ASP A 55 13.50 12.55 3.91
N ARG A 56 13.28 13.59 4.74
CA ARG A 56 12.10 13.71 5.61
C ARG A 56 10.82 13.97 4.81
N GLU A 57 10.89 14.81 3.78
CA GLU A 57 9.76 15.11 2.92
C GLU A 57 9.28 13.83 2.20
N ARG A 58 10.22 13.05 1.68
CA ARG A 58 9.98 11.74 1.07
C ARG A 58 9.37 10.74 2.04
N ASP A 59 9.90 10.64 3.26
CA ASP A 59 9.35 9.78 4.30
C ASP A 59 7.90 10.18 4.64
N ASN A 60 7.63 11.48 4.76
CA ASN A 60 6.28 12.01 5.01
C ASN A 60 5.31 11.67 3.86
N MET A 61 5.73 11.80 2.60
CA MET A 61 4.91 11.41 1.44
C MET A 61 4.56 9.92 1.48
N ILE A 62 5.53 9.05 1.78
CA ILE A 62 5.30 7.60 1.88
C ILE A 62 4.37 7.25 3.03
N ARG A 63 4.56 7.85 4.20
CA ARG A 63 3.68 7.63 5.37
C ARG A 63 2.25 8.12 5.15
N LYS A 64 2.05 9.16 4.32
CA LYS A 64 0.73 9.63 3.89
C LYS A 64 0.07 8.69 2.87
N LEU A 65 0.87 8.03 2.04
CA LEU A 65 0.40 7.16 0.97
C LEU A 65 0.08 5.74 1.47
N LEU A 66 0.96 5.16 2.29
CA LEU A 66 0.85 3.77 2.73
C LEU A 66 -0.05 3.63 3.96
N GLY A 67 -0.68 2.46 4.12
CA GLY A 67 -1.60 2.19 5.23
C GLY A 67 -0.90 2.14 6.58
N SER A 68 0.31 1.59 6.63
CA SER A 68 1.18 1.69 7.81
C SER A 68 2.65 1.52 7.43
N VAL A 69 3.52 2.24 8.13
CA VAL A 69 4.96 2.23 7.90
C VAL A 69 5.68 2.15 9.25
N GLY A 70 6.50 1.13 9.46
CA GLY A 70 7.30 0.95 10.67
C GLY A 70 8.35 2.05 10.88
N LYS A 71 9.05 1.99 12.01
CA LYS A 71 10.04 3.02 12.38
C LYS A 71 11.26 3.03 11.46
N ASN A 72 11.70 1.85 11.02
CA ASN A 72 12.94 1.66 10.26
C ASN A 72 12.70 1.28 8.79
N VAL A 73 11.68 1.88 8.15
CA VAL A 73 11.38 1.64 6.73
C VAL A 73 11.92 2.78 5.89
N LYS A 74 12.64 2.43 4.81
CA LYS A 74 13.08 3.39 3.78
C LYS A 74 12.61 2.91 2.42
N VAL A 75 11.67 3.63 1.83
CA VAL A 75 11.30 3.46 0.42
C VAL A 75 12.18 4.40 -0.39
N LYS A 76 12.72 3.92 -1.52
CA LYS A 76 13.50 4.72 -2.46
C LYS A 76 12.72 4.91 -3.75
N PRO A 77 12.73 6.11 -4.34
CA PRO A 77 12.20 6.30 -5.69
C PRO A 77 12.95 5.47 -6.74
N PRO A 78 12.28 5.05 -7.83
CA PRO A 78 10.85 5.21 -8.07
C PRO A 78 10.01 4.14 -7.34
N PHE A 79 8.82 4.53 -6.88
CA PHE A 79 7.82 3.65 -6.28
C PHE A 79 6.48 3.79 -7.01
N TYR A 80 5.72 2.69 -7.13
CA TYR A 80 4.45 2.65 -7.85
C TYR A 80 3.43 1.81 -7.09
N CYS A 81 2.20 2.33 -6.95
CA CYS A 81 1.06 1.60 -6.43
C CYS A 81 -0.26 2.29 -6.85
N ASP A 82 -1.38 1.57 -6.85
CA ASP A 82 -2.67 2.15 -7.24
C ASP A 82 -3.27 3.07 -6.17
N TYR A 83 -3.28 2.61 -4.91
CA TYR A 83 -3.94 3.30 -3.79
C TYR A 83 -3.00 3.63 -2.63
N GLY A 84 -1.97 2.81 -2.41
CA GLY A 84 -1.04 2.93 -1.29
C GLY A 84 -1.60 2.43 0.05
N TYR A 85 -2.83 2.81 0.44
CA TYR A 85 -3.37 2.53 1.78
C TYR A 85 -3.58 1.04 2.11
N ASN A 86 -3.55 0.15 1.11
CA ASN A 86 -3.61 -1.31 1.30
C ASN A 86 -2.24 -1.95 1.58
N ILE A 87 -1.17 -1.15 1.60
CA ILE A 87 0.21 -1.61 1.77
C ILE A 87 0.66 -1.28 3.20
N HIS A 88 1.16 -2.29 3.88
CA HIS A 88 1.63 -2.22 5.26
C HIS A 88 3.06 -2.79 5.37
N VAL A 89 4.00 -2.00 5.90
CA VAL A 89 5.43 -2.33 5.92
C VAL A 89 6.04 -2.13 7.30
N GLY A 90 6.89 -3.05 7.77
CA GLY A 90 7.66 -2.92 9.02
C GLY A 90 6.88 -3.39 10.25
N ASP A 91 6.89 -2.60 11.33
CA ASP A 91 6.26 -2.87 12.65
C ASP A 91 4.71 -3.00 12.57
N TYR A 92 4.22 -3.91 11.74
CA TYR A 92 2.82 -4.18 11.50
C TYR A 92 2.40 -5.40 12.32
N TYR A 93 1.59 -5.14 13.36
CA TYR A 93 0.78 -6.17 14.00
C TYR A 93 -0.68 -5.72 13.99
N ASN A 94 -1.48 -6.23 13.04
CA ASN A 94 -2.94 -6.06 13.06
C ASN A 94 -3.65 -7.43 13.00
N PRO A 95 -4.14 -7.95 14.14
CA PRO A 95 -4.86 -9.22 14.20
C PRO A 95 -6.27 -9.16 13.58
N ILE A 96 -6.88 -7.98 13.39
CA ILE A 96 -8.25 -7.81 12.86
C ILE A 96 -8.30 -8.04 11.34
N LEU A 97 -7.21 -7.74 10.62
CA LEU A 97 -7.10 -7.92 9.17
C LEU A 97 -6.89 -9.37 8.72
N LYS A 98 -6.81 -10.36 9.63
CA LYS A 98 -6.96 -11.78 9.27
C LYS A 98 -8.41 -12.15 8.92
N SER A 99 -9.40 -11.37 9.39
CA SER A 99 -10.83 -11.69 9.21
C SER A 99 -11.49 -11.01 8.00
N ARG A 100 -10.91 -9.91 7.49
CA ARG A 100 -11.45 -9.17 6.35
C ARG A 100 -10.79 -9.67 5.07
N ARG A 101 -11.59 -10.05 4.06
CA ARG A 101 -11.18 -10.37 2.68
C ARG A 101 -10.62 -9.14 1.91
N SER A 102 -10.05 -8.17 2.60
CA SER A 102 -9.18 -7.19 1.97
C SER A 102 -7.96 -7.95 1.44
N PHE A 103 -7.35 -7.53 0.34
CA PHE A 103 -6.11 -8.11 -0.19
C PHE A 103 -4.89 -7.23 0.20
N PRO A 104 -4.60 -6.99 1.49
CA PRO A 104 -3.49 -6.13 1.88
C PRO A 104 -2.16 -6.79 1.54
N ILE A 105 -1.18 -5.97 1.18
CA ILE A 105 0.21 -6.40 1.07
C ILE A 105 0.87 -6.18 2.43
N LYS A 106 1.48 -7.23 2.96
CA LYS A 106 2.19 -7.20 4.25
C LYS A 106 3.65 -7.50 4.03
N ILE A 107 4.51 -6.60 4.48
CA ILE A 107 5.97 -6.76 4.43
C ILE A 107 6.49 -6.69 5.85
N GLY A 108 7.15 -7.76 6.30
CA GLY A 108 7.76 -7.90 7.61
C GLY A 108 8.98 -7.00 7.82
N ASN A 109 9.74 -7.31 8.87
CA ASN A 109 10.94 -6.60 9.26
C ASN A 109 12.17 -7.12 8.49
N ASP A 110 13.17 -6.25 8.31
CA ASP A 110 14.45 -6.61 7.67
C ASP A 110 14.30 -7.25 6.28
N VAL A 111 13.30 -6.80 5.51
CA VAL A 111 13.04 -7.26 4.14
C VAL A 111 13.81 -6.42 3.13
N TRP A 112 14.50 -7.07 2.19
CA TRP A 112 15.07 -6.41 1.02
C TRP A 112 14.25 -6.72 -0.23
N ILE A 113 13.76 -5.68 -0.92
CA ILE A 113 13.05 -5.82 -2.19
C ILE A 113 13.91 -5.24 -3.31
N GLY A 114 14.36 -6.12 -4.21
CA GLY A 114 15.11 -5.73 -5.39
C GLY A 114 14.31 -4.85 -6.34
N GLY A 115 15.00 -3.97 -7.07
CA GLY A 115 14.38 -3.06 -8.03
C GLY A 115 13.53 -3.79 -9.08
N GLY A 116 12.37 -3.23 -9.42
CA GLY A 116 11.48 -3.81 -10.43
C GLY A 116 10.71 -5.05 -9.99
N ALA A 117 10.77 -5.46 -8.71
CA ALA A 117 9.90 -6.50 -8.19
C ALA A 117 8.42 -6.06 -8.18
N ILE A 118 7.52 -6.99 -8.46
CA ILE A 118 6.07 -6.80 -8.48
C ILE A 118 5.46 -7.66 -7.37
N ILE A 119 4.82 -7.00 -6.39
CA ILE A 119 4.13 -7.70 -5.29
C ILE A 119 2.63 -7.66 -5.57
N CYS A 120 2.03 -8.84 -5.74
CA CYS A 120 0.60 -8.95 -5.99
C CYS A 120 -0.23 -8.70 -4.72
N PRO A 121 -1.49 -8.23 -4.85
CA PRO A 121 -2.39 -8.05 -3.73
C PRO A 121 -2.55 -9.31 -2.87
N GLY A 122 -2.65 -9.14 -1.54
CA GLY A 122 -2.86 -10.23 -0.59
C GLY A 122 -1.61 -11.02 -0.20
N VAL A 123 -0.44 -10.67 -0.75
CA VAL A 123 0.83 -11.32 -0.41
C VAL A 123 1.33 -10.89 0.97
N THR A 124 1.95 -11.83 1.68
CA THR A 124 2.70 -11.56 2.91
C THR A 124 4.14 -12.00 2.67
N ILE A 125 5.08 -11.10 2.94
CA ILE A 125 6.51 -11.32 2.93
C ILE A 125 6.97 -11.33 4.39
N GLY A 126 7.52 -12.45 4.85
CA GLY A 126 8.01 -12.65 6.20
C GLY A 126 9.27 -11.84 6.54
N ASP A 127 9.66 -11.92 7.80
CA ASP A 127 10.83 -11.22 8.32
C ASP A 127 12.14 -11.78 7.73
N GLY A 128 13.11 -10.91 7.45
CA GLY A 128 14.44 -11.29 6.93
C GLY A 128 14.46 -11.77 5.48
N VAL A 129 13.34 -11.68 4.75
CA VAL A 129 13.24 -12.13 3.37
C VAL A 129 13.97 -11.19 2.41
N THR A 130 14.71 -11.78 1.47
CA THR A 130 15.25 -11.05 0.31
C THR A 130 14.50 -11.44 -0.95
N VAL A 131 13.91 -10.46 -1.61
CA VAL A 131 13.26 -10.58 -2.92
C VAL A 131 14.24 -10.09 -3.98
N GLY A 132 14.61 -10.97 -4.92
CA GLY A 132 15.47 -10.62 -6.04
C GLY A 132 14.84 -9.57 -6.97
N ALA A 133 15.67 -8.78 -7.64
CA ALA A 133 15.21 -7.79 -8.63
C ALA A 133 14.38 -8.45 -9.74
N GLY A 134 13.31 -7.78 -10.20
CA GLY A 134 12.42 -8.29 -11.24
C GLY A 134 11.51 -9.46 -10.83
N SER A 135 11.49 -9.86 -9.56
CA SER A 135 10.65 -10.97 -9.09
C SER A 135 9.15 -10.61 -9.13
N VAL A 136 8.30 -11.59 -9.45
CA VAL A 136 6.84 -11.48 -9.35
C VAL A 136 6.36 -12.34 -8.18
N ILE A 137 5.91 -11.69 -7.10
CA ILE A 137 5.49 -12.37 -5.87
C ILE A 137 3.98 -12.45 -5.86
N PHE A 138 3.45 -13.67 -5.97
CA PHE A 138 2.02 -13.98 -5.97
C PHE A 138 1.62 -15.02 -4.90
N ARG A 139 2.58 -15.43 -4.05
CA ARG A 139 2.37 -16.35 -2.93
C ARG A 139 3.04 -15.80 -1.68
N HIS A 140 2.59 -16.28 -0.51
CA HIS A 140 3.24 -15.97 0.76
C HIS A 140 4.64 -16.58 0.80
N MET A 141 5.57 -15.87 1.44
CA MET A 141 6.96 -16.28 1.61
C MET A 141 7.50 -15.88 2.97
#